data_AF-A0A2N3AA13-F1
#
_entry.id   AF-A0A2N3AA13-F1
#
_cell.length_a   1.000
_cell.length_b   1.000
_cell.length_c   1.000
_cell.angle_alpha   90.00
_cell.angle_beta   90.00
_cell.angle_gamma   90.00
#
_symmetry.space_group_name_H-M   'P 1'
#
loop_
_entity.id
_entity.type
_entity.pdbx_description
1 polymer ?
#
loop_
_entity_poly.entity_id
_entity_poly.type
_entity_poly.pdbx_seq_one_letter_code
_entity_poly.pdbx_strand_id
1 'polypeptide(L)'
;MTRNDTLPVVFLSILLSISALLNAQKKFTSEEYIQQYKEVAMEKMREYKIPASITLAQGILESGSGNSLLATKANNHFGIKCHKGWNGAVFHTDDDEKNECFRAYNKPDESFKDHSLFLTERPRYAPLFTLDIMDYKAWAQGLSKAGYATNPRYPELLIRIIERYDLHQYDHLAMKKKIIVKKPVDKIEDHNFIPINPTEFEVVGKSSKGRYIHENNRRKLIFALEDDQIKNLASEFAIYSWQIVKYNEFDKKEKLKKGQIVYLEKKRRRSYTHDTHVLKEGESLHAVSQLYGIRLKRLYKMNHIYETPKAGMELKLR
;
A
#
# COMPACT_ATOMS: atom_id res chain seq x y z
N MET A 1 41.76 6.23 -80.14
CA MET A 1 41.20 5.43 -79.04
C MET A 1 40.94 6.39 -77.88
N THR A 2 39.68 6.72 -77.68
CA THR A 2 39.19 7.91 -76.98
C THR A 2 39.16 7.73 -75.46
N ARG A 3 39.72 8.70 -74.71
CA ARG A 3 39.16 9.10 -73.41
C ARG A 3 39.28 10.62 -73.28
N ASN A 4 38.15 11.27 -73.58
CA ASN A 4 37.86 12.65 -73.25
C ASN A 4 37.62 12.79 -71.74
N ASP A 5 37.98 13.98 -71.26
CA ASP A 5 37.62 14.59 -70.00
C ASP A 5 36.13 14.53 -69.70
N THR A 6 35.78 14.58 -68.41
CA THR A 6 34.65 15.37 -67.85
C THR A 6 34.61 15.21 -66.34
N LEU A 7 34.76 16.33 -65.62
CA LEU A 7 34.20 16.50 -64.27
C LEU A 7 32.66 16.43 -64.36
N PRO A 8 31.98 15.86 -63.35
CA PRO A 8 30.74 16.52 -62.93
C PRO A 8 30.48 16.51 -61.41
N VAL A 9 30.05 17.69 -60.95
CA VAL A 9 28.77 17.97 -60.25
C VAL A 9 28.46 17.25 -58.93
N VAL A 10 28.39 18.09 -57.90
CA VAL A 10 27.78 17.93 -56.58
C VAL A 10 26.39 17.26 -56.62
N PHE A 11 26.19 16.23 -55.80
CA PHE A 11 24.85 15.81 -55.36
C PHE A 11 24.73 15.98 -53.83
N LEU A 12 23.96 16.99 -53.45
CA LEU A 12 23.40 17.20 -52.13
C LEU A 12 22.48 16.01 -51.81
N SER A 13 22.83 15.18 -50.82
CA SER A 13 21.93 14.19 -50.24
C SER A 13 21.51 14.66 -48.85
N ILE A 14 20.33 15.31 -48.82
CA ILE A 14 19.58 15.65 -47.62
C ILE A 14 18.90 14.37 -47.08
N LEU A 15 19.06 14.15 -45.76
CA LEU A 15 18.21 13.35 -44.84
C LEU A 15 18.03 11.83 -45.11
N LEU A 16 18.68 11.02 -44.27
CA LEU A 16 18.00 9.90 -43.62
C LEU A 16 18.39 9.81 -42.14
N SER A 17 17.47 10.33 -41.34
CA SER A 17 17.25 10.12 -39.92
C SER A 17 17.47 8.65 -39.52
N ILE A 18 18.42 8.38 -38.62
CA ILE A 18 18.17 7.47 -37.50
C ILE A 18 18.85 8.10 -36.30
N SER A 19 18.11 8.99 -35.64
CA SER A 19 18.18 9.13 -34.19
C SER A 19 18.00 7.72 -33.62
N ALA A 20 19.11 7.04 -33.37
CA ALA A 20 19.16 5.91 -32.47
C ALA A 20 18.87 6.48 -31.07
N LEU A 21 17.60 6.79 -30.83
CA LEU A 21 17.01 6.78 -29.52
C LEU A 21 17.23 5.34 -29.03
N LEU A 22 18.35 5.13 -28.35
CA LEU A 22 18.47 4.06 -27.40
C LEU A 22 17.23 4.16 -26.52
N ASN A 23 16.24 3.31 -26.77
CA ASN A 23 15.17 3.05 -25.83
C ASN A 23 15.85 2.38 -24.63
N ALA A 24 16.48 3.18 -23.77
CA ALA A 24 16.80 2.77 -22.42
C ALA A 24 15.46 2.45 -21.79
N GLN A 25 15.10 1.15 -21.79
CA GLN A 25 13.86 0.69 -21.21
C GLN A 25 13.81 1.23 -19.78
N LYS A 26 12.81 2.08 -19.52
CA LYS A 26 12.66 2.73 -18.21
C LYS A 26 12.62 1.62 -17.16
N LYS A 27 13.61 1.60 -16.28
CA LYS A 27 13.66 0.65 -15.17
C LYS A 27 12.47 0.89 -14.25
N PHE A 28 11.80 -0.18 -13.84
CA PHE A 28 10.76 -0.13 -12.83
C PHE A 28 11.37 0.26 -11.49
N THR A 29 10.81 1.27 -10.84
CA THR A 29 11.10 1.53 -9.43
C THR A 29 10.42 0.48 -8.55
N SER A 30 10.92 0.28 -7.32
CA SER A 30 10.27 -0.60 -6.35
C SER A 30 8.81 -0.18 -6.09
N GLU A 31 8.53 1.12 -6.04
CA GLU A 31 7.19 1.66 -5.87
C GLU A 31 6.26 1.31 -7.03
N GLU A 32 6.74 1.42 -8.27
CA GLU A 32 6.00 0.97 -9.46
C GLU A 32 5.76 -0.55 -9.41
N TYR A 33 6.76 -1.34 -9.00
CA TYR A 33 6.64 -2.78 -8.78
C TYR A 33 5.53 -3.12 -7.81
N ILE A 34 5.52 -2.43 -6.66
CA ILE A 34 4.51 -2.62 -5.63
C ILE A 34 3.12 -2.23 -6.16
N GLN A 35 3.00 -1.11 -6.87
CA GLN A 35 1.69 -0.71 -7.42
C GLN A 35 1.14 -1.74 -8.40
N GLN A 36 2.00 -2.29 -9.24
CA GLN A 36 1.64 -3.31 -10.23
C GLN A 36 1.20 -4.61 -9.56
N TYR A 37 1.95 -5.11 -8.58
CA TYR A 37 1.79 -6.48 -8.09
C TYR A 37 1.11 -6.63 -6.71
N LYS A 38 0.80 -5.53 -6.01
CA LYS A 38 0.16 -5.60 -4.68
C LYS A 38 -1.14 -6.41 -4.66
N GLU A 39 -2.00 -6.28 -5.68
CA GLU A 39 -3.28 -6.99 -5.69
C GLU A 39 -3.07 -8.50 -5.87
N VAL A 40 -2.12 -8.89 -6.73
CA VAL A 40 -1.71 -10.29 -6.94
C VAL A 40 -1.13 -10.87 -5.66
N ALA A 41 -0.20 -10.18 -5.00
CA ALA A 41 0.37 -10.63 -3.73
C ALA A 41 -0.70 -10.78 -2.63
N MET A 42 -1.65 -9.83 -2.53
CA MET A 42 -2.77 -9.94 -1.60
C MET A 42 -3.71 -11.10 -1.94
N GLU A 43 -3.91 -11.42 -3.22
CA GLU A 43 -4.66 -12.60 -3.66
C GLU A 43 -3.95 -13.89 -3.25
N LYS A 44 -2.65 -13.99 -3.50
CA LYS A 44 -1.85 -15.16 -3.12
C LYS A 44 -1.76 -15.35 -1.62
N MET A 45 -1.73 -14.28 -0.84
CA MET A 45 -1.89 -14.39 0.61
C MET A 45 -3.23 -15.00 1.02
N ARG A 46 -4.33 -14.60 0.38
CA ARG A 46 -5.65 -15.16 0.68
C ARG A 46 -5.74 -16.64 0.32
N GLU A 47 -5.19 -17.02 -0.82
CA GLU A 47 -5.23 -18.37 -1.40
C GLU A 47 -4.27 -19.32 -0.67
N TYR A 48 -3.01 -18.94 -0.54
CA TYR A 48 -1.90 -19.82 -0.10
C TYR A 48 -1.38 -19.51 1.30
N LYS A 49 -1.90 -18.50 2.00
CA LYS A 49 -1.51 -18.14 3.38
C LYS A 49 -0.06 -17.69 3.56
N ILE A 50 0.56 -17.15 2.51
CA ILE A 50 1.88 -16.50 2.56
C ILE A 50 1.68 -14.99 2.72
N PRO A 51 2.34 -14.29 3.65
CA PRO A 51 2.19 -12.84 3.78
C PRO A 51 2.42 -12.13 2.44
N ALA A 52 1.53 -11.21 2.09
CA ALA A 52 1.66 -10.40 0.88
C ALA A 52 2.93 -9.52 0.93
N SER A 53 3.32 -9.07 2.12
CA SER A 53 4.56 -8.33 2.37
C SER A 53 5.79 -9.16 2.04
N ILE A 54 5.84 -10.42 2.46
CA ILE A 54 6.90 -11.38 2.13
C ILE A 54 6.97 -11.59 0.62
N THR A 55 5.82 -11.89 -0.01
CA THR A 55 5.75 -12.12 -1.46
C THR A 55 6.26 -10.91 -2.26
N LEU A 56 5.84 -9.69 -1.88
CA LEU A 56 6.31 -8.46 -2.54
C LEU A 56 7.78 -8.19 -2.29
N ALA A 57 8.27 -8.41 -1.07
CA ALA A 57 9.67 -8.16 -0.72
C ALA A 57 10.61 -9.13 -1.45
N GLN A 58 10.26 -10.42 -1.51
CA GLN A 58 10.99 -11.39 -2.31
C GLN A 58 10.94 -11.01 -3.78
N GLY A 59 9.76 -10.69 -4.33
CA GLY A 59 9.65 -10.23 -5.72
C GLY A 59 10.55 -9.03 -6.02
N ILE A 60 10.59 -8.01 -5.15
CA ILE A 60 11.47 -6.84 -5.31
C ILE A 60 12.95 -7.25 -5.29
N LEU A 61 13.34 -8.10 -4.34
CA LEU A 61 14.73 -8.51 -4.13
C LEU A 61 15.23 -9.39 -5.29
N GLU A 62 14.51 -10.48 -5.59
CA GLU A 62 14.93 -11.49 -6.56
C GLU A 62 14.89 -10.97 -8.00
N SER A 63 13.93 -10.10 -8.33
CA SER A 63 13.78 -9.57 -9.70
C SER A 63 14.45 -8.22 -9.92
N GLY A 64 15.07 -7.63 -8.90
CA GLY A 64 15.54 -6.25 -8.94
C GLY A 64 14.41 -5.27 -9.29
N SER A 65 13.26 -5.42 -8.62
CA SER A 65 12.00 -4.73 -8.92
C SER A 65 11.48 -4.96 -10.35
N GLY A 66 11.61 -6.18 -10.87
CA GLY A 66 11.11 -6.59 -12.18
C GLY A 66 12.03 -6.24 -13.34
N ASN A 67 13.26 -5.81 -13.06
CA ASN A 67 14.21 -5.36 -14.07
C ASN A 67 15.26 -6.41 -14.45
N SER A 68 15.34 -7.54 -13.74
CA SER A 68 16.29 -8.60 -14.06
C SER A 68 16.01 -9.20 -15.45
N LEU A 69 17.04 -9.77 -16.08
CA LEU A 69 16.89 -10.46 -17.36
C LEU A 69 15.84 -11.57 -17.24
N LEU A 70 15.88 -12.31 -16.13
CA LEU A 70 14.95 -13.40 -15.85
C LEU A 70 13.50 -12.91 -15.70
N ALA A 71 13.27 -11.80 -15.00
CA ALA A 71 11.93 -11.23 -14.88
C ALA A 71 11.42 -10.64 -16.19
N THR A 72 12.27 -9.97 -16.96
CA THR A 72 11.87 -9.28 -18.20
C THR A 72 11.73 -10.21 -19.41
N LYS A 73 12.47 -11.32 -19.46
CA LYS A 73 12.45 -12.28 -20.59
C LYS A 73 11.67 -13.55 -20.31
N ALA A 74 11.64 -14.00 -19.07
CA ALA A 74 10.99 -15.25 -18.68
C ALA A 74 9.78 -15.05 -17.76
N ASN A 75 9.44 -13.80 -17.41
CA ASN A 75 8.42 -13.48 -16.40
C ASN A 75 8.64 -14.20 -15.07
N ASN A 76 9.88 -14.57 -14.74
CA ASN A 76 10.20 -15.29 -13.50
C ASN A 76 10.76 -14.30 -12.47
N HIS A 77 9.88 -13.89 -11.56
CA HIS A 77 10.16 -12.84 -10.57
C HIS A 77 10.83 -13.34 -9.29
N PHE A 78 10.96 -14.66 -9.12
CA PHE A 78 11.37 -15.30 -7.86
C PHE A 78 12.58 -16.22 -8.02
N GLY A 79 13.21 -16.25 -9.19
CA GLY A 79 14.41 -17.07 -9.42
C GLY A 79 14.15 -18.58 -9.37
N ILE A 80 12.93 -19.05 -9.66
CA ILE A 80 12.61 -20.47 -9.49
C ILE A 80 13.33 -21.29 -10.56
N LYS A 81 14.28 -22.11 -10.13
CA LYS A 81 15.04 -23.04 -10.98
C LYS A 81 14.16 -24.20 -11.47
N CYS A 82 14.58 -24.82 -12.56
CA CYS A 82 13.99 -26.06 -13.05
C CYS A 82 14.25 -27.18 -12.04
N HIS A 83 13.22 -27.94 -11.69
CA HIS A 83 13.32 -29.11 -10.83
C HIS A 83 12.72 -30.32 -11.53
N LYS A 84 13.03 -31.53 -11.07
CA LYS A 84 12.40 -32.75 -11.58
C LYS A 84 10.88 -32.61 -11.56
N GLY A 85 10.23 -32.78 -12.71
CA GLY A 85 8.78 -32.63 -12.88
C GLY A 85 8.31 -31.28 -13.45
N TRP A 86 9.20 -30.32 -13.70
CA TRP A 86 8.82 -29.12 -14.46
C TRP A 86 8.70 -29.46 -15.95
N ASN A 87 7.49 -29.34 -16.50
CA ASN A 87 7.18 -29.59 -17.90
C ASN A 87 6.78 -28.31 -18.67
N GLY A 88 6.90 -27.14 -18.02
CA GLY A 88 6.58 -25.85 -18.62
C GLY A 88 7.75 -25.26 -19.41
N ALA A 89 7.57 -24.02 -19.87
CA ALA A 89 8.62 -23.29 -20.58
C ALA A 89 9.85 -23.08 -19.69
N VAL A 90 11.03 -22.97 -20.31
CA VAL A 90 12.31 -22.80 -19.62
C VAL A 90 13.08 -21.63 -20.21
N PHE A 91 13.90 -21.01 -19.38
CA PHE A 91 14.85 -19.98 -19.78
C PHE A 91 16.21 -20.33 -19.20
N HIS A 92 17.23 -20.41 -20.06
CA HIS A 92 18.59 -20.69 -19.64
C HIS A 92 19.39 -19.40 -19.56
N THR A 93 20.06 -19.19 -18.44
CA THR A 93 20.97 -18.06 -18.23
C THR A 93 22.04 -18.45 -17.24
N ASP A 94 23.16 -17.73 -17.28
CA ASP A 94 24.18 -17.83 -16.24
C ASP A 94 23.71 -17.03 -15.02
N ASP A 95 23.74 -17.64 -13.83
CA ASP A 95 23.45 -16.99 -12.54
C ASP A 95 24.51 -17.42 -11.51
N ASP A 96 24.33 -18.57 -10.82
CA ASP A 96 25.36 -19.15 -9.95
C ASP A 96 26.33 -20.06 -10.70
N GLU A 97 25.81 -20.85 -11.63
CA GLU A 97 26.55 -21.74 -12.53
C GLU A 97 26.29 -21.36 -14.00
N LYS A 98 27.10 -21.89 -14.91
CA LYS A 98 26.85 -21.71 -16.35
C LYS A 98 25.61 -22.49 -16.79
N ASN A 99 24.78 -21.84 -17.59
CA ASN A 99 23.63 -22.43 -18.25
C ASN A 99 22.62 -23.05 -17.26
N GLU A 100 22.34 -22.34 -16.17
CA GLU A 100 21.31 -22.76 -15.23
C GLU A 100 19.92 -22.68 -15.86
N CYS A 101 19.10 -23.70 -15.61
CA CYS A 101 17.73 -23.77 -16.08
C CYS A 101 16.80 -23.09 -15.08
N PHE A 102 16.06 -22.09 -15.54
CA PHE A 102 14.99 -21.43 -14.81
C PHE A 102 13.63 -21.69 -15.47
N ARG A 103 12.59 -21.74 -14.65
CA ARG A 103 11.21 -21.78 -15.15
C ARG A 103 10.89 -20.48 -15.89
N ALA A 104 10.14 -20.57 -16.98
CA ALA A 104 9.64 -19.43 -17.72
C ALA A 104 8.10 -19.47 -17.78
N TYR A 105 7.51 -18.29 -17.82
CA TYR A 105 6.06 -18.11 -17.72
C TYR A 105 5.54 -17.15 -18.79
N ASN A 106 4.27 -17.27 -19.13
CA ASN A 106 3.64 -16.41 -20.13
C ASN A 106 3.38 -14.99 -19.59
N LYS A 107 3.13 -14.89 -18.27
CA LYS A 107 2.91 -13.62 -17.58
C LYS A 107 3.43 -13.66 -16.14
N PRO A 108 3.77 -12.49 -15.54
CA PRO A 108 4.28 -12.42 -14.17
C PRO A 108 3.44 -13.15 -13.14
N ASP A 109 2.11 -13.03 -13.18
CA ASP A 109 1.17 -13.66 -12.24
C ASP A 109 1.36 -15.18 -12.10
N GLU A 110 1.79 -15.86 -13.17
CA GLU A 110 2.07 -17.30 -13.15
C GLU A 110 3.28 -17.62 -12.28
N SER A 111 4.32 -16.77 -12.30
CA SER A 111 5.47 -16.89 -11.39
C SER A 111 5.10 -16.63 -9.92
N PHE A 112 4.16 -15.72 -9.65
CA PHE A 112 3.62 -15.49 -8.30
C PHE A 112 2.85 -16.70 -7.80
N LYS A 113 2.05 -17.34 -8.67
CA LYS A 113 1.36 -18.59 -8.34
C LYS A 113 2.36 -19.71 -8.10
N ASP A 114 3.33 -19.91 -8.98
CA ASP A 114 4.33 -20.98 -8.86
C ASP A 114 5.22 -20.80 -7.62
N HIS A 115 5.60 -19.57 -7.28
CA HIS A 115 6.26 -19.25 -6.01
C HIS A 115 5.40 -19.64 -4.81
N SER A 116 4.09 -19.38 -4.88
CA SER A 116 3.18 -19.74 -3.79
C SER A 116 3.09 -21.26 -3.61
N LEU A 117 2.94 -22.00 -4.72
CA LEU A 117 2.95 -23.47 -4.73
C LEU A 117 4.29 -24.03 -4.23
N PHE A 118 5.40 -23.44 -4.66
CA PHE A 118 6.74 -23.83 -4.24
C PHE A 118 6.91 -23.78 -2.71
N LEU A 119 6.36 -22.75 -2.06
CA LEU A 119 6.38 -22.64 -0.60
C LEU A 119 5.35 -23.57 0.07
N THR A 120 4.15 -23.75 -0.48
CA THR A 120 3.11 -24.57 0.16
C THR A 120 3.32 -26.08 -0.01
N GLU A 121 3.90 -26.54 -1.11
CA GLU A 121 3.98 -27.96 -1.45
C GLU A 121 5.25 -28.65 -0.95
N ARG A 122 6.30 -27.88 -0.60
CA ARG A 122 7.58 -28.45 -0.18
C ARG A 122 7.64 -28.61 1.34
N PRO A 123 7.85 -29.83 1.87
CA PRO A 123 7.81 -30.08 3.32
C PRO A 123 8.74 -29.20 4.16
N ARG A 124 9.90 -28.80 3.63
CA ARG A 124 10.86 -27.94 4.36
C ARG A 124 10.29 -26.57 4.75
N TYR A 125 9.29 -26.07 4.03
CA TYR A 125 8.62 -24.79 4.31
C TYR A 125 7.38 -24.94 5.18
N ALA A 126 6.92 -26.16 5.47
CA ALA A 126 5.73 -26.39 6.31
C ALA A 126 5.77 -25.64 7.66
N PRO A 127 6.92 -25.53 8.38
CA PRO A 127 6.98 -24.76 9.62
C PRO A 127 6.67 -23.26 9.48
N LEU A 128 6.78 -22.67 8.27
CA LEU A 128 6.37 -21.27 8.05
C LEU A 128 4.87 -21.07 8.27
N PHE A 129 4.07 -22.06 7.91
CA PHE A 129 2.61 -21.99 7.96
C PHE A 129 2.05 -22.24 9.36
N THR A 130 2.90 -22.51 10.36
CA THR A 130 2.55 -22.50 11.78
C THR A 130 2.82 -21.16 12.46
N LEU A 131 3.53 -20.25 11.77
CA LEU A 131 3.80 -18.91 12.27
C LEU A 131 2.56 -18.03 12.14
N ASP A 132 2.50 -16.95 12.91
CA ASP A 132 1.51 -15.91 12.66
C ASP A 132 1.72 -15.35 11.24
N ILE A 133 0.67 -15.39 10.42
CA ILE A 133 0.65 -14.86 9.06
C ILE A 133 0.85 -13.34 9.02
N MET A 134 0.72 -12.63 10.14
CA MET A 134 1.01 -11.20 10.26
C MET A 134 2.47 -10.92 10.67
N ASP A 135 3.20 -11.92 11.16
CA ASP A 135 4.58 -11.76 11.62
C ASP A 135 5.57 -11.98 10.47
N TYR A 136 5.69 -10.99 9.61
CA TYR A 136 6.64 -11.03 8.50
C TYR A 136 8.11 -11.17 8.97
N LYS A 137 8.44 -10.81 10.21
CA LYS A 137 9.81 -10.97 10.74
C LYS A 137 10.11 -12.43 11.02
N ALA A 138 9.18 -13.13 11.68
CA ALA A 138 9.27 -14.58 11.87
C ALA A 138 9.27 -15.32 10.53
N TRP A 139 8.45 -14.90 9.57
CA TRP A 139 8.46 -15.48 8.22
C TRP A 139 9.80 -15.31 7.51
N ALA A 140 10.40 -14.11 7.54
CA ALA A 140 11.70 -13.85 6.93
C ALA A 140 12.81 -14.73 7.54
N GLN A 141 12.82 -14.89 8.86
CA GLN A 141 13.74 -15.78 9.57
C GLN A 141 13.50 -17.25 9.22
N GLY A 142 12.24 -17.67 9.19
CA GLY A 142 11.85 -19.04 8.84
C GLY A 142 12.22 -19.41 7.40
N LEU A 143 12.10 -18.48 6.45
CA LEU A 143 12.48 -18.70 5.05
C LEU A 143 13.97 -18.99 4.92
N SER A 144 14.81 -18.22 5.62
CA SER A 144 16.26 -18.46 5.68
C SER A 144 16.57 -19.82 6.33
N LYS A 145 15.95 -20.11 7.48
CA LYS A 145 16.11 -21.41 8.18
C LYS A 145 15.67 -22.60 7.33
N ALA A 146 14.65 -22.44 6.49
CA ALA A 146 14.15 -23.46 5.57
C ALA A 146 14.99 -23.58 4.28
N GLY A 147 16.05 -22.79 4.13
CA GLY A 147 16.97 -22.84 2.99
C GLY A 147 16.40 -22.24 1.71
N TYR A 148 15.62 -21.15 1.82
CA TYR A 148 15.18 -20.39 0.63
C TYR A 148 16.37 -19.71 -0.05
N ALA A 149 17.25 -19.08 0.74
CA ALA A 149 18.46 -18.41 0.25
C ALA A 149 19.68 -18.82 1.11
N THR A 150 20.85 -18.85 0.50
CA THR A 150 22.13 -19.14 1.17
C THR A 150 22.73 -17.91 1.86
N ASN A 151 22.31 -16.70 1.47
CA ASN A 151 22.79 -15.46 2.05
C ASN A 151 22.32 -15.33 3.52
N PRO A 152 23.24 -15.25 4.50
CA PRO A 152 22.86 -15.15 5.92
C PRO A 152 22.13 -13.85 6.25
N ARG A 153 22.25 -12.81 5.42
CA ARG A 153 21.56 -11.52 5.58
C ARG A 153 20.18 -11.47 4.92
N TYR A 154 19.71 -12.59 4.37
CA TYR A 154 18.44 -12.64 3.64
C TYR A 154 17.24 -12.16 4.48
N PRO A 155 17.08 -12.58 5.77
CA PRO A 155 15.99 -12.08 6.60
C PRO A 155 16.00 -10.57 6.76
N GLU A 156 17.17 -9.98 7.03
CA GLU A 156 17.34 -8.54 7.25
C GLU A 156 17.04 -7.75 5.98
N LEU A 157 17.42 -8.28 4.80
CA LEU A 157 17.09 -7.68 3.52
C LEU A 157 15.58 -7.63 3.28
N LEU A 158 14.87 -8.74 3.51
CA LEU A 158 13.41 -8.78 3.38
C LEU A 158 12.73 -7.82 4.35
N ILE A 159 13.09 -7.89 5.64
CA ILE A 159 12.54 -7.00 6.67
C ILE A 159 12.76 -5.54 6.29
N ARG A 160 13.97 -5.18 5.84
CA ARG A 160 14.29 -3.81 5.41
C ARG A 160 13.44 -3.36 4.22
N ILE A 161 13.18 -4.22 3.24
CA ILE A 161 12.32 -3.91 2.10
C ILE A 161 10.86 -3.73 2.57
N ILE A 162 10.36 -4.63 3.41
CA ILE A 162 9.02 -4.57 3.98
C ILE A 162 8.81 -3.26 4.76
N GLU A 163 9.75 -2.92 5.64
CA GLU A 163 9.67 -1.71 6.47
C GLU A 163 9.84 -0.43 5.63
N ARG A 164 10.80 -0.41 4.69
CA ARG A 164 11.04 0.75 3.79
C ARG A 164 9.80 1.12 3.00
N TYR A 165 9.12 0.12 2.44
CA TYR A 165 7.95 0.34 1.58
C TYR A 165 6.61 0.13 2.28
N ASP A 166 6.62 -0.12 3.59
CA ASP A 166 5.42 -0.35 4.41
C ASP A 166 4.55 -1.49 3.84
N LEU A 167 5.18 -2.59 3.43
CA LEU A 167 4.51 -3.67 2.68
C LEU A 167 3.55 -4.49 3.55
N HIS A 168 3.77 -4.56 4.87
CA HIS A 168 2.86 -5.22 5.82
C HIS A 168 1.45 -4.64 5.81
N GLN A 169 1.28 -3.40 5.32
CA GLN A 169 -0.06 -2.84 5.09
C GLN A 169 -0.91 -3.71 4.15
N TYR A 170 -0.28 -4.41 3.21
CA TYR A 170 -0.97 -5.29 2.26
C TYR A 170 -1.39 -6.61 2.92
N ASP A 171 -0.69 -7.07 3.96
CA ASP A 171 -1.11 -8.23 4.74
C ASP A 171 -2.46 -7.97 5.42
N HIS A 172 -2.54 -6.83 6.08
CA HIS A 172 -3.76 -6.38 6.72
C HIS A 172 -4.89 -6.13 5.70
N LEU A 173 -4.59 -5.56 4.53
CA LEU A 173 -5.60 -5.33 3.49
C LEU A 173 -6.11 -6.65 2.87
N ALA A 174 -5.21 -7.62 2.65
CA ALA A 174 -5.56 -8.93 2.13
C ALA A 174 -6.52 -9.66 3.07
N MET A 175 -6.27 -9.60 4.37
CA MET A 175 -7.13 -10.22 5.38
C MET A 175 -8.42 -9.44 5.61
N LYS A 176 -8.40 -8.10 5.51
CA LYS A 176 -9.62 -7.26 5.55
C LYS A 176 -10.58 -7.55 4.40
N LYS A 177 -10.10 -7.97 3.22
CA LYS A 177 -10.97 -8.42 2.10
C LYS A 177 -11.71 -9.75 2.42
N LYS A 178 -11.26 -10.54 3.41
CA LYS A 178 -12.01 -11.68 3.97
C LYS A 178 -13.01 -11.24 5.06
N ILE A 179 -12.87 -10.02 5.59
CA ILE A 179 -13.81 -9.36 6.49
C ILE A 179 -14.81 -8.56 5.63
N ILE A 180 -15.73 -9.26 4.96
CA ILE A 180 -17.08 -8.72 4.90
C ILE A 180 -17.56 -8.72 6.35
N VAL A 181 -17.42 -7.55 6.99
CA VAL A 181 -18.03 -7.12 8.25
C VAL A 181 -18.81 -8.22 8.98
N LYS A 182 -18.13 -9.09 9.73
CA LYS A 182 -18.57 -9.26 11.12
C LYS A 182 -18.11 -7.98 11.80
N LYS A 183 -19.07 -7.13 12.14
CA LYS A 183 -18.85 -6.02 13.06
C LYS A 183 -17.98 -6.53 14.22
N PRO A 184 -17.01 -5.75 14.71
CA PRO A 184 -16.55 -5.95 16.07
C PRO A 184 -17.79 -5.90 16.98
N VAL A 185 -18.21 -7.08 17.44
CA VAL A 185 -18.55 -7.27 18.85
C VAL A 185 -17.18 -7.14 19.50
N ASP A 186 -16.83 -5.98 20.08
CA ASP A 186 -17.58 -5.31 21.11
C ASP A 186 -18.02 -3.88 20.77
N LYS A 187 -19.20 -3.55 21.28
CA LYS A 187 -19.55 -2.19 21.68
C LYS A 187 -18.50 -1.73 22.69
N ILE A 188 -17.38 -1.18 22.23
CA ILE A 188 -16.74 -0.14 23.04
C ILE A 188 -17.71 1.02 22.90
N GLU A 189 -18.53 1.18 23.92
CA GLU A 189 -19.34 2.38 24.08
C GLU A 189 -18.44 3.59 23.82
N ASP A 190 -18.94 4.47 22.97
CA ASP A 190 -18.37 5.77 22.62
C ASP A 190 -18.35 6.65 23.89
N HIS A 191 -17.54 6.24 24.87
CA HIS A 191 -17.28 6.91 26.14
C HIS A 191 -15.99 7.70 26.00
N ASN A 192 -16.08 8.76 25.21
CA ASN A 192 -15.98 10.12 25.70
C ASN A 192 -16.09 11.02 24.49
N PHE A 193 -17.33 11.35 24.14
CA PHE A 193 -17.59 12.58 23.39
C PHE A 193 -17.03 13.72 24.22
N ILE A 194 -15.79 14.14 23.93
CA ILE A 194 -15.23 15.37 24.48
C ILE A 194 -16.00 16.48 23.77
N PRO A 195 -16.83 17.28 24.46
CA PRO A 195 -17.52 18.39 23.84
C PRO A 195 -16.44 19.41 23.46
N ILE A 196 -16.03 19.42 22.20
CA ILE A 196 -15.10 20.41 21.70
C ILE A 196 -15.92 21.69 21.49
N ASN A 197 -15.52 22.76 22.17
CA ASN A 197 -16.26 24.02 22.12
C ASN A 197 -16.16 24.60 20.70
N PRO A 198 -17.28 24.86 19.99
CA PRO A 198 -17.26 25.41 18.65
C PRO A 198 -16.48 26.71 18.49
N THR A 199 -16.30 27.47 19.58
CA THR A 199 -15.52 28.71 19.60
C THR A 199 -14.02 28.50 19.35
N GLU A 200 -13.51 27.27 19.46
CA GLU A 200 -12.11 26.94 19.18
C GLU A 200 -11.80 26.86 17.68
N PHE A 201 -12.82 26.87 16.81
CA PHE A 201 -12.65 26.83 15.36
C PHE A 201 -13.16 28.09 14.67
N GLU A 202 -12.32 28.63 13.77
CA GLU A 202 -12.64 29.81 12.98
C GLU A 202 -13.87 29.57 12.10
N VAL A 203 -14.83 30.50 12.14
CA VAL A 203 -15.99 30.50 11.25
C VAL A 203 -15.56 31.05 9.90
N VAL A 204 -15.64 30.22 8.87
CA VAL A 204 -15.24 30.56 7.48
C VAL A 204 -16.42 30.75 6.54
N GLY A 205 -17.65 30.59 7.02
CA GLY A 205 -18.85 30.87 6.23
C GLY A 205 -20.14 30.34 6.86
N LYS A 206 -21.22 30.39 6.06
CA LYS A 206 -22.53 29.83 6.38
C LYS A 206 -23.06 28.98 5.22
N SER A 207 -23.83 27.95 5.54
CA SER A 207 -24.60 27.19 4.55
C SER A 207 -25.81 28.00 4.04
N SER A 208 -26.48 27.48 3.01
CA SER A 208 -27.74 28.04 2.50
C SER A 208 -28.86 28.07 3.54
N LYS A 209 -28.76 27.25 4.59
CA LYS A 209 -29.69 27.21 5.73
C LYS A 209 -29.20 28.02 6.94
N GLY A 210 -28.15 28.82 6.77
CA GLY A 210 -27.59 29.68 7.81
C GLY A 210 -26.69 28.98 8.83
N ARG A 211 -26.38 27.69 8.65
CA ARG A 211 -25.48 26.94 9.54
C ARG A 211 -24.05 27.43 9.39
N TYR A 212 -23.37 27.70 10.51
CA TYR A 212 -21.95 28.07 10.50
C TYR A 212 -21.07 26.93 10.00
N ILE A 213 -20.15 27.27 9.10
CA ILE A 213 -19.08 26.40 8.61
C ILE A 213 -17.80 26.87 9.28
N HIS A 214 -17.09 25.93 9.92
CA HIS A 214 -15.84 26.19 10.59
C HIS A 214 -14.66 25.60 9.80
N GLU A 215 -13.47 26.09 10.05
CA GLU A 215 -12.23 25.51 9.53
C GLU A 215 -11.39 24.90 10.65
N ASN A 216 -10.89 23.69 10.41
CA ASN A 216 -9.84 23.07 11.20
C ASN A 216 -8.81 22.43 10.28
N ASN A 217 -7.53 22.72 10.52
CA ASN A 217 -6.42 22.15 9.76
C ASN A 217 -6.62 22.33 8.24
N ARG A 218 -7.12 23.51 7.84
CA ARG A 218 -7.43 23.90 6.45
C ARG A 218 -8.48 23.01 5.78
N ARG A 219 -9.43 22.47 6.54
CA ARG A 219 -10.57 21.66 6.07
C ARG A 219 -11.86 22.17 6.72
N LYS A 220 -12.91 22.22 5.92
CA LYS A 220 -14.23 22.65 6.38
C LYS A 220 -14.93 21.57 7.20
N LEU A 221 -15.52 21.98 8.31
CA LEU A 221 -16.36 21.16 9.18
C LEU A 221 -17.58 21.94 9.65
N ILE A 222 -18.54 21.21 10.20
CA ILE A 222 -19.66 21.76 10.95
C ILE A 222 -19.80 21.02 12.28
N PHE A 223 -20.61 21.59 13.16
CA PHE A 223 -21.15 20.89 14.32
C PHE A 223 -22.53 20.36 13.98
N ALA A 224 -22.75 19.07 14.25
CA ALA A 224 -24.05 18.44 14.08
C ALA A 224 -25.07 19.08 15.02
N LEU A 225 -26.26 19.35 14.51
CA LEU A 225 -27.43 19.78 15.27
C LEU A 225 -28.24 18.55 15.70
N GLU A 226 -29.23 18.80 16.55
CA GLU A 226 -30.21 17.79 16.94
C GLU A 226 -30.93 17.25 15.70
N ASP A 227 -31.11 15.92 15.66
CA ASP A 227 -31.74 15.18 14.56
C ASP A 227 -31.06 15.28 13.18
N ASP A 228 -29.83 15.79 13.11
CA ASP A 228 -29.10 15.82 11.84
C ASP A 228 -28.97 14.40 11.24
N GLN A 229 -29.32 14.30 9.97
CA GLN A 229 -29.17 13.10 9.17
C GLN A 229 -28.09 13.34 8.12
N ILE A 230 -27.19 12.37 7.92
CA ILE A 230 -26.11 12.45 6.92
C ILE A 230 -26.65 12.80 5.52
N LYS A 231 -27.81 12.25 5.13
CA LYS A 231 -28.47 12.56 3.86
C LYS A 231 -28.84 14.04 3.72
N ASN A 232 -29.32 14.67 4.80
CA ASN A 232 -29.76 16.07 4.78
C ASN A 232 -28.55 17.00 4.73
N LEU A 233 -27.50 16.67 5.48
CA LEU A 233 -26.22 17.40 5.43
C LEU A 233 -25.56 17.29 4.05
N ALA A 234 -25.58 16.09 3.44
CA ALA A 234 -25.06 15.86 2.10
C ALA A 234 -25.73 16.78 1.06
N SER A 235 -27.06 16.87 1.09
CA SER A 235 -27.82 17.79 0.23
C SER A 235 -27.52 19.27 0.53
N GLU A 236 -27.44 19.66 1.81
CA GLU A 236 -27.16 21.04 2.21
C GLU A 236 -25.80 21.54 1.71
N PHE A 237 -24.79 20.67 1.72
CA PHE A 237 -23.41 21.01 1.35
C PHE A 237 -23.02 20.56 -0.06
N ALA A 238 -23.98 20.08 -0.86
CA ALA A 238 -23.75 19.57 -2.22
C ALA A 238 -22.60 18.55 -2.31
N ILE A 239 -22.53 17.63 -1.34
CA ILE A 239 -21.57 16.51 -1.29
C ILE A 239 -22.30 15.19 -1.18
N TYR A 240 -21.68 14.09 -1.59
CA TYR A 240 -22.31 12.78 -1.48
C TYR A 240 -22.32 12.29 -0.03
N SER A 241 -23.40 11.63 0.42
CA SER A 241 -23.48 11.06 1.78
C SER A 241 -22.32 10.13 2.11
N TRP A 242 -21.83 9.35 1.14
CA TRP A 242 -20.66 8.49 1.33
C TRP A 242 -19.37 9.27 1.60
N GLN A 243 -19.25 10.51 1.12
CA GLN A 243 -18.11 11.37 1.41
C GLN A 243 -18.12 11.78 2.88
N ILE A 244 -19.27 12.21 3.41
CA ILE A 244 -19.41 12.53 4.85
C ILE A 244 -19.04 11.32 5.70
N VAL A 245 -19.64 10.15 5.40
CA VAL A 245 -19.33 8.89 6.10
C VAL A 245 -17.83 8.59 6.04
N LYS A 246 -17.23 8.69 4.85
CA LYS A 246 -15.82 8.35 4.63
C LYS A 246 -14.84 9.33 5.28
N TYR A 247 -15.14 10.62 5.30
CA TYR A 247 -14.24 11.65 5.84
C TYR A 247 -14.22 11.67 7.36
N ASN A 248 -15.30 11.21 7.98
CA ASN A 248 -15.46 11.18 9.42
C ASN A 248 -15.35 9.78 10.02
N GLU A 249 -15.14 8.77 9.17
CA GLU A 249 -15.08 7.37 9.57
C GLU A 249 -16.34 6.90 10.33
N PHE A 250 -17.52 7.44 9.96
CA PHE A 250 -18.79 7.06 10.57
C PHE A 250 -19.25 5.67 10.14
N ASP A 251 -20.02 5.03 11.01
CA ASP A 251 -20.76 3.83 10.66
C ASP A 251 -21.98 4.20 9.79
N LYS A 252 -22.32 3.36 8.80
CA LYS A 252 -23.46 3.63 7.88
C LYS A 252 -24.81 3.79 8.58
N LYS A 253 -24.94 3.27 9.81
CA LYS A 253 -26.14 3.31 10.64
C LYS A 253 -25.99 4.23 11.86
N GLU A 254 -24.86 4.93 11.97
CA GLU A 254 -24.58 5.84 13.08
C GLU A 254 -25.55 7.02 13.05
N LYS A 255 -26.06 7.40 14.21
CA LYS A 255 -26.84 8.63 14.40
C LYS A 255 -25.91 9.71 14.90
N LEU A 256 -25.96 10.88 14.28
CA LEU A 256 -25.14 12.02 14.69
C LEU A 256 -25.62 12.54 16.05
N LYS A 257 -24.68 12.84 16.94
CA LYS A 257 -24.94 13.48 18.23
C LYS A 257 -24.84 14.99 18.07
N LYS A 258 -25.68 15.74 18.78
CA LYS A 258 -25.59 17.22 18.82
C LYS A 258 -24.19 17.64 19.30
N GLY A 259 -23.58 18.58 18.59
CA GLY A 259 -22.21 19.04 18.85
C GLY A 259 -21.11 18.14 18.28
N GLN A 260 -21.44 17.06 17.57
CA GLN A 260 -20.43 16.22 16.92
C GLN A 260 -19.78 16.94 15.74
N ILE A 261 -18.44 16.89 15.67
CA ILE A 261 -17.69 17.39 14.53
C ILE A 261 -18.00 16.54 13.30
N VAL A 262 -18.40 17.20 12.22
CA VAL A 262 -18.62 16.58 10.92
C VAL A 262 -17.80 17.33 9.88
N TYR A 263 -16.70 16.73 9.43
CA TYR A 263 -15.94 17.21 8.30
C TYR A 263 -16.74 17.07 7.01
N LEU A 264 -16.87 18.18 6.30
CA LEU A 264 -17.43 18.25 4.95
C LEU A 264 -16.38 17.88 3.90
N GLU A 265 -15.13 17.80 4.33
CA GLU A 265 -13.96 17.77 3.50
C GLU A 265 -12.93 16.78 4.06
N LYS A 266 -12.35 15.94 3.20
CA LYS A 266 -11.34 14.94 3.59
C LYS A 266 -10.20 15.50 4.45
N LYS A 267 -10.14 15.10 5.72
CA LYS A 267 -9.08 15.44 6.70
C LYS A 267 -7.65 15.41 6.13
N ARG A 268 -6.72 16.16 6.70
CA ARG A 268 -5.31 16.23 6.25
C ARG A 268 -4.53 14.98 6.64
N ARG A 269 -3.32 14.82 6.10
CA ARG A 269 -2.44 13.69 6.42
C ARG A 269 -1.64 13.89 7.70
N ARG A 270 -1.57 15.14 8.17
CA ARG A 270 -0.83 15.61 9.34
C ARG A 270 -1.47 16.91 9.83
N SER A 271 -1.13 17.34 11.04
CA SER A 271 -1.46 18.66 11.56
C SER A 271 -0.50 19.71 11.01
N TYR A 272 -1.06 20.87 10.65
CA TYR A 272 -0.26 22.05 10.34
C TYR A 272 -0.06 22.97 11.56
N THR A 273 -0.84 22.79 12.63
CA THR A 273 -0.88 23.68 13.80
C THR A 273 -0.25 23.09 15.05
N HIS A 274 -0.15 21.76 15.15
CA HIS A 274 0.33 21.05 16.33
C HIS A 274 1.31 19.94 15.93
N ASP A 275 2.34 19.72 16.74
CA ASP A 275 3.35 18.69 16.47
C ASP A 275 3.03 17.37 17.16
N THR A 276 2.55 17.41 18.40
CA THR A 276 2.23 16.21 19.19
C THR A 276 0.96 16.38 20.04
N HIS A 277 0.47 15.27 20.60
CA HIS A 277 -0.65 15.21 21.55
C HIS A 277 -0.49 14.02 22.48
N VAL A 278 -0.68 14.20 23.79
CA VAL A 278 -0.64 13.10 24.76
C VAL A 278 -2.05 12.58 25.00
N LEU A 279 -2.29 11.29 24.70
CA LEU A 279 -3.59 10.66 24.85
C LEU A 279 -4.07 10.70 26.31
N LYS A 280 -5.28 11.21 26.53
CA LYS A 280 -5.90 11.22 27.85
C LYS A 280 -6.61 9.90 28.15
N GLU A 281 -6.91 9.67 29.43
CA GLU A 281 -7.70 8.52 29.87
C GLU A 281 -9.07 8.50 29.16
N GLY A 282 -9.41 7.38 28.52
CA GLY A 282 -10.64 7.22 27.73
C GLY A 282 -10.68 7.96 26.39
N GLU A 283 -9.63 8.68 25.98
CA GLU A 283 -9.59 9.37 24.69
C GLU A 283 -9.28 8.41 23.55
N SER A 284 -10.14 8.39 22.52
CA SER A 284 -9.93 7.54 21.35
C SER A 284 -9.09 8.23 20.27
N LEU A 285 -8.37 7.45 19.45
CA LEU A 285 -7.69 8.01 18.26
C LEU A 285 -8.65 8.62 17.25
N HIS A 286 -9.91 8.17 17.24
CA HIS A 286 -10.95 8.81 16.43
C HIS A 286 -11.24 10.22 16.94
N ALA A 287 -11.37 10.41 18.26
CA ALA A 287 -11.52 11.73 18.87
C ALA A 287 -10.33 12.65 18.54
N VAL A 288 -9.09 12.18 18.70
CA VAL A 288 -7.87 12.93 18.31
C VAL A 288 -7.86 13.25 16.81
N SER A 289 -8.27 12.30 15.98
CA SER A 289 -8.39 12.48 14.53
C SER A 289 -9.37 13.59 14.17
N GLN A 290 -10.52 13.66 14.85
CA GLN A 290 -11.50 14.73 14.68
C GLN A 290 -10.99 16.06 15.22
N LEU A 291 -10.39 16.08 16.40
CA LEU A 291 -9.87 17.29 17.06
C LEU A 291 -8.83 18.03 16.20
N TYR A 292 -7.91 17.31 15.57
CA TYR A 292 -6.84 17.93 14.76
C TYR A 292 -7.09 17.89 13.25
N GLY A 293 -8.24 17.38 12.80
CA GLY A 293 -8.54 17.25 11.36
C GLY A 293 -7.52 16.41 10.60
N ILE A 294 -6.99 15.36 11.23
CA ILE A 294 -6.04 14.40 10.65
C ILE A 294 -6.80 13.13 10.29
N ARG A 295 -6.52 12.52 9.14
CA ARG A 295 -7.12 11.21 8.79
C ARG A 295 -6.76 10.18 9.84
N LEU A 296 -7.74 9.43 10.36
CA LEU A 296 -7.52 8.42 11.39
C LEU A 296 -6.43 7.42 10.98
N LYS A 297 -6.51 6.89 9.75
CA LYS A 297 -5.49 5.99 9.19
C LYS A 297 -4.07 6.60 9.21
N ARG A 298 -3.93 7.92 9.06
CA ARG A 298 -2.62 8.59 9.11
C ARG A 298 -2.10 8.74 10.53
N LEU A 299 -2.98 9.01 11.48
CA LEU A 299 -2.64 9.07 12.89
C LEU A 299 -2.11 7.70 13.38
N TYR A 300 -2.79 6.60 13.03
CA TYR A 300 -2.29 5.24 13.29
C TYR A 300 -0.91 5.00 12.64
N LYS A 301 -0.78 5.30 11.34
CA LYS A 301 0.47 5.04 10.60
C LYS A 301 1.66 5.85 11.11
N MET A 302 1.47 7.13 11.38
CA MET A 302 2.54 8.04 11.83
C MET A 302 3.06 7.68 13.22
N ASN A 303 2.21 7.06 14.04
CA ASN A 303 2.52 6.67 15.41
C ASN A 303 2.82 5.18 15.57
N HIS A 304 2.86 4.42 14.47
CA HIS A 304 3.09 2.98 14.49
C HIS A 304 2.17 2.24 15.47
N ILE A 305 0.90 2.67 15.53
CA ILE A 305 -0.10 2.07 16.43
C ILE A 305 -0.74 0.88 15.74
N TYR A 306 -0.55 -0.30 16.32
CA TYR A 306 -1.10 -1.57 15.82
C TYR A 306 -2.03 -2.25 16.83
N GLU A 307 -2.06 -1.75 18.07
CA GLU A 307 -2.89 -2.23 19.17
C GLU A 307 -3.76 -1.09 19.72
N THR A 308 -4.59 -1.37 20.71
CA THR A 308 -5.36 -0.35 21.42
C THR A 308 -4.38 0.61 22.12
N PRO A 309 -4.39 1.91 21.77
CA PRO A 309 -3.49 2.88 22.36
C PRO A 309 -3.88 3.13 23.83
N LYS A 310 -2.86 3.40 24.66
CA LYS A 310 -3.03 3.62 26.10
C LYS A 310 -2.95 5.11 26.42
N ALA A 311 -3.63 5.52 27.48
CA ALA A 311 -3.47 6.86 28.04
C ALA A 311 -1.99 7.13 28.38
N GLY A 312 -1.58 8.39 28.25
CA GLY A 312 -0.20 8.83 28.40
C GLY A 312 0.67 8.62 27.16
N MET A 313 0.20 7.92 26.13
CA MET A 313 0.93 7.78 24.88
C MET A 313 1.01 9.13 24.15
N GLU A 314 2.23 9.58 23.85
CA GLU A 314 2.46 10.75 23.02
C GLU A 314 2.32 10.40 21.53
N LEU A 315 1.38 11.06 20.87
CA LEU A 315 1.09 10.95 19.45
C LEU A 315 1.78 12.07 18.68
N LYS A 316 2.58 11.72 17.69
CA LYS A 316 2.96 12.59 16.59
C LYS A 316 1.75 12.96 15.75
N LEU A 317 1.63 14.25 15.47
CA LEU A 317 0.61 14.83 14.61
C LEU A 317 1.20 15.34 13.29
N ARG A 318 2.50 15.62 13.22
CA ARG A 318 3.19 16.17 12.05
C ARG A 318 4.01 15.16 11.24
#